data_AF-A0A7K4S8X5-F1
#
_entry.id   AF-A0A7K4S8X5-F1
#
_cell.length_a   1.000
_cell.length_b   1.000
_cell.length_c   1.000
_cell.angle_alpha   90.00
_cell.angle_beta   90.00
_cell.angle_gamma   90.00
#
_symmetry.space_group_name_H-M   'P 1'
#
loop_
_entity.id
_entity.type
_entity.pdbx_description
1 polymer ?
#
loop_
_entity_poly.entity_id
_entity_poly.type
_entity_poly.pdbx_seq_one_letter_code
_entity_poly.pdbx_strand_id
1 'polypeptide(L)' 'MFGPLKETIALLSTYGDEMPEEIHLQLQELPERWDGTKKLALRAKQNAAPLQASEVNIIHKKCQ' A
#
# COMPACT_ATOMS: atom_id res chain seq x y z
N MET A 1 1.86 -8.32 -3.66
CA MET A 1 3.01 -7.40 -3.55
C MET A 1 4.20 -8.07 -2.88
N PHE A 2 4.04 -8.72 -1.72
CA PHE A 2 5.17 -9.34 -1.00
C PHE A 2 5.49 -10.81 -1.39
N GLY A 3 4.74 -11.40 -2.31
CA GLY A 3 5.00 -12.76 -2.82
C GLY A 3 6.41 -12.93 -3.41
N PRO A 4 6.83 -12.08 -4.37
CA PRO A 4 8.16 -12.17 -4.97
C PRO A 4 9.31 -12.06 -3.96
N LEU A 5 9.13 -11.27 -2.88
CA LEU A 5 10.13 -11.16 -1.82
C LEU A 5 10.30 -12.48 -1.04
N LYS A 6 9.20 -13.20 -0.77
CA LYS A 6 9.25 -14.52 -0.13
C LYS A 6 9.93 -15.55 -1.04
N GLU A 7 9.64 -15.50 -2.33
CA GLU A 7 10.23 -16.38 -3.34
C GLU A 7 11.75 -16.15 -3.46
N THR A 8 12.21 -14.89 -3.49
CA THR A 8 13.64 -14.58 -3.50
C THR A 8 14.36 -15.05 -2.24
N ILE A 9 13.77 -14.88 -1.06
CA ILE A 9 14.37 -15.35 0.20
C ILE A 9 14.47 -16.87 0.21
N ALA A 10 13.39 -17.56 -0.18
CA ALA A 10 13.42 -19.01 -0.30
C ALA A 10 14.51 -19.48 -1.29
N LEU A 11 14.66 -18.79 -2.42
CA LEU A 11 15.72 -19.07 -3.38
C LEU A 11 17.12 -18.87 -2.79
N LEU A 12 17.38 -17.75 -2.12
CA LEU A 12 18.68 -17.48 -1.48
C LEU A 12 19.03 -18.55 -0.43
N SER A 13 18.04 -18.99 0.36
CA SER A 13 18.23 -20.08 1.31
C SER A 13 18.62 -21.40 0.64
N THR A 14 18.14 -21.68 -0.59
CA THR A 14 18.60 -22.86 -1.36
C THR A 14 20.06 -22.77 -1.81
N TYR A 15 20.63 -21.56 -1.88
CA TYR A 15 22.04 -21.32 -2.19
C TYR A 15 22.93 -21.24 -0.95
N GLY A 16 22.36 -21.37 0.26
CA GLY A 16 23.10 -21.33 1.52
C GLY A 16 23.20 -19.94 2.15
N ASP A 17 22.58 -18.92 1.55
CA ASP A 17 22.48 -17.58 2.12
C ASP A 17 21.23 -17.49 3.01
N GLU A 18 21.45 -17.54 4.33
CA GLU A 18 20.39 -17.37 5.32
C GLU A 18 20.21 -15.88 5.64
N MET A 19 18.97 -15.41 5.56
CA MET A 19 18.66 -14.01 5.81
C MET A 19 18.55 -13.76 7.32
N PRO A 20 18.89 -12.54 7.79
CA PRO A 20 18.72 -12.19 9.19
C PRO A 20 17.27 -12.34 9.66
N GLU A 21 17.08 -12.71 10.93
CA GLU A 21 15.75 -12.84 11.57
C GLU A 21 14.90 -11.57 11.43
N GLU A 22 15.53 -10.39 11.49
CA GLU A 22 14.87 -9.10 11.28
C GLU A 22 14.12 -9.04 9.94
N ILE A 23 14.70 -9.58 8.87
CA ILE A 23 14.09 -9.58 7.54
C ILE A 23 12.85 -10.48 7.52
N HIS A 24 12.92 -11.64 8.20
CA HIS A 24 11.77 -12.53 8.35
C HIS A 24 10.64 -11.87 9.13
N LEU A 25 10.96 -11.18 10.22
CA LEU A 25 10.00 -10.41 11.02
C LEU A 25 9.35 -9.30 10.19
N GLN A 26 10.15 -8.52 9.47
CA GLN A 26 9.65 -7.48 8.58
C GLN A 26 8.71 -8.04 7.51
N LEU A 27 9.04 -9.18 6.88
CA LEU A 27 8.16 -9.80 5.89
C LEU A 27 6.82 -10.27 6.46
N GLN A 28 6.77 -10.60 7.75
CA GLN A 28 5.53 -10.95 8.43
C GLN A 28 4.68 -9.71 8.74
N GLU A 29 5.29 -8.61 9.17
CA GLU A 29 4.59 -7.38 9.58
C GLU A 29 4.17 -6.48 8.41
N LEU A 30 4.94 -6.46 7.32
CA LEU A 30 4.72 -5.59 6.16
C LEU A 30 3.32 -5.72 5.53
N PRO A 31 2.74 -6.94 5.36
CA PRO A 31 1.37 -7.11 4.91
C PRO A 31 0.33 -6.39 5.78
N GLU A 32 0.46 -6.46 7.11
CA GLU A 32 -0.47 -5.84 8.05
C GLU A 32 -0.36 -4.31 8.00
N ARG A 33 0.87 -3.79 8.02
CA ARG A 33 1.12 -2.34 7.88
C ARG A 33 0.56 -1.81 6.56
N TRP A 34 0.75 -2.56 5.46
CA TRP A 34 0.23 -2.19 4.15
C TRP A 34 -1.30 -2.17 4.10
N ASP A 35 -1.97 -3.11 4.78
CA ASP A 35 -3.42 -3.08 4.90
C ASP A 35 -3.92 -1.85 5.66
N GLY A 36 -3.23 -1.47 6.74
CA GLY A 36 -3.47 -0.21 7.46
C GLY A 36 -3.34 1.02 6.55
N THR A 37 -2.27 1.10 5.77
CA THR A 37 -2.04 2.18 4.80
C THR A 37 -3.14 2.24 3.73
N LYS A 38 -3.56 1.08 3.19
CA LYS A 38 -4.66 1.01 2.22
C LYS A 38 -5.96 1.53 2.80
N LYS A 39 -6.30 1.14 4.03
CA LYS A 39 -7.50 1.62 4.73
C LYS A 39 -7.45 3.14 4.91
N LEU A 40 -6.30 3.69 5.30
CA LEU A 40 -6.13 5.13 5.42
C LEU A 40 -6.29 5.84 4.08
N ALA A 41 -5.66 5.34 3.02
CA ALA A 41 -5.78 5.89 1.68
C ALA A 41 -7.23 5.86 1.17
N LEU A 42 -7.97 4.77 1.44
CA LEU A 42 -9.38 4.66 1.10
C LEU A 42 -10.23 5.69 1.84
N ARG A 43 -10.01 5.86 3.15
CA ARG A 43 -10.70 6.89 3.96
C ARG A 43 -10.39 8.29 3.44
N ALA A 44 -9.13 8.59 3.14
CA ALA A 44 -8.73 9.87 2.57
C ALA A 44 -9.47 10.13 1.24
N LYS A 45 -9.56 9.12 0.36
CA LYS A 45 -10.32 9.21 -0.89
C LYS A 45 -11.81 9.47 -0.64
N GLN A 46 -12.43 8.75 0.30
CA GLN A 46 -13.84 8.94 0.66
C GLN A 46 -14.11 10.35 1.19
N ASN A 47 -13.22 10.88 2.04
CA ASN A 47 -13.33 12.22 2.59
C ASN A 47 -13.09 13.31 1.53
N ALA A 48 -12.22 13.06 0.56
CA ALA A 48 -11.91 14.00 -0.52
C ALA A 48 -12.99 14.03 -1.62
N ALA A 49 -13.71 12.94 -1.84
CA ALA A 49 -14.73 12.83 -2.88
C ALA A 49 -15.79 13.97 -2.87
N PRO A 50 -16.44 14.33 -1.73
CA PRO A 50 -17.42 15.43 -1.73
C PRO A 50 -16.78 16.79 -2.00
N LEU A 51 -15.54 17.02 -1.55
CA LEU A 51 -14.82 18.27 -1.83
C LEU A 51 -14.50 18.38 -3.32
N GLN A 52 -14.00 17.30 -3.92
CA GLN A 52 -13.75 17.22 -5.36
C GLN A 52 -15.04 17.47 -6.16
N ALA A 53 -16.16 16.86 -5.76
CA ALA A 53 -17.45 17.09 -6.41
C ALA A 53 -17.92 18.55 -6.30
N SER A 54 -17.70 19.20 -5.15
CA SER A 54 -18.00 20.62 -4.95
C SER A 54 -17.19 21.50 -5.90
N GLU A 55 -15.87 21.29 -5.98
CA GLU A 55 -14.99 22.05 -6.87
C GLU A 55 -15.35 21.86 -8.35
N VAL A 56 -15.62 20.61 -8.76
CA VAL A 56 -16.06 20.31 -10.12
C VAL A 56 -17.36 21.03 -10.46
N ASN A 57 -18.33 21.05 -9.53
CA ASN A 57 -19.59 21.78 -9.72
C ASN A 57 -19.38 23.29 -9.86
N ILE A 58 -18.45 23.89 -9.11
CA ILE A 58 -18.11 25.32 -9.21
C ILE A 58 -17.52 25.62 -10.59
N ILE A 59 -16.56 24.81 -11.05
CA ILE A 59 -15.95 24.95 -12.38
C ILE A 59 -17.01 24.84 -13.46
N HIS A 60 -17.88 23.83 -13.37
CA HIS A 60 -18.95 23.63 -14.35
C HIS A 60 -19.87 24.85 -14.46
N LYS A 61 -20.28 25.43 -13.32
CA LYS A 61 -21.11 26.65 -13.28
C LYS A 61 -20.42 27.89 -13.86
N LYS A 62 -19.08 27.96 -13.80
CA LYS A 62 -18.31 29.07 -14.37
C LYS A 62 -18.08 28.94 -15.88
N CYS A 63 -18.21 27.73 -16.42
CA CYS A 63 -18.09 27.46 -17.85
C CYS A 63 -19.45 27.51 -18.59
N GLN A 64 -20.56 27.65 -17.86
CA GLN A 64 -21.85 28.10 -18.39
C GLN A 64 -21.92 29.61 -18.43
#